data_AF-A0A494RM34-F1
#
_entry.id   AF-A0A494RM34-F1
#
_cell.length_a   1.000
_cell.length_b   1.000
_cell.length_c   1.000
_cell.angle_alpha   90.00
_cell.angle_beta   90.00
_cell.angle_gamma   90.00
#
_symmetry.space_group_name_H-M   'P 1'
#
loop_
_entity.id
_entity.type
_entity.pdbx_description
1 polymer ?
#
loop_
_entity_poly.entity_id
_entity_poly.type
_entity_poly.pdbx_seq_one_letter_code
_entity_poly.pdbx_strand_id
1 'polypeptide(L)'
;MHLKTLLIAGAALVAGLPAIAHAQASAPTAPSVSAPRPWAPTGLPDRIVLTPGADAARDMAVAWRTDGRQVAALAELVEAIDGPAYEERAQVVAGRSTDGAALGGQGRHHAARFEGLKPATTYLYRVRGADGWSEWLSFRTAAADLSEPFRILYFGDTQNSILSKGSRTIRNGLLRTSPDVVVHAGDLTGRSHDWEWGEWTAAGGYGFAMIPQLPAAGNHEYSDDDEGARHLGPLWSAQFALPGNGADKAPETSYFVDYQGVRFIVLDGTAAAELDSLDSQTRWLDGALASSTARWNVVVQHQPIYTCARPDDTKALKAAWEPIYRARNVDMVLQGHDHCYSRITDGEGQAAGAARRAAGAPQGPVYVVSVAGPKMYGLNDRALIQPDRVAADTQLYQTIDVEAGRLRYRAYTVSGALYDAVDIVRAADGSKSLEAPSEALPSLRLCDGAVGPDGVPCVGSPK
;
A
#
# COMPACT_ATOMS: atom_id res chain seq x y z
N MET A 1 13.26 -84.57 31.38
CA MET A 1 12.25 -84.37 32.45
C MET A 1 11.04 -83.69 31.82
N HIS A 2 9.88 -84.35 31.95
CA HIS A 2 8.47 -83.95 31.69
C HIS A 2 8.12 -83.08 30.45
N LEU A 3 7.36 -83.49 29.42
CA LEU A 3 6.00 -84.09 29.28
C LEU A 3 4.93 -83.04 28.89
N LYS A 4 4.38 -83.19 27.66
CA LYS A 4 3.05 -82.75 27.11
C LYS A 4 2.84 -81.23 26.94
N THR A 5 2.17 -80.70 25.90
CA THR A 5 0.84 -81.07 25.36
C THR A 5 0.60 -80.48 23.95
N LEU A 6 -0.15 -81.21 23.13
CA LEU A 6 -0.73 -80.83 21.82
C LEU A 6 -1.67 -79.61 21.90
N LEU A 7 -1.76 -78.84 20.80
CA LEU A 7 -3.05 -78.40 20.24
C LEU A 7 -2.92 -78.09 18.74
N ILE A 8 -3.78 -78.75 17.96
CA ILE A 8 -3.98 -78.62 16.50
C ILE A 8 -5.18 -77.69 16.29
N ALA A 9 -5.05 -76.69 15.42
CA ALA A 9 -6.11 -76.05 14.62
C ALA A 9 -5.46 -74.91 13.83
N GLY A 10 -5.69 -74.62 12.56
CA GLY A 10 -6.51 -75.16 11.49
C GLY A 10 -6.23 -74.24 10.30
N ALA A 11 -5.93 -74.81 9.13
CA ALA A 11 -5.57 -74.03 7.96
C ALA A 11 -6.82 -73.35 7.37
N ALA A 12 -6.77 -72.01 7.21
CA ALA A 12 -7.66 -71.27 6.34
C ALA A 12 -6.80 -70.48 5.34
N LEU A 13 -6.67 -71.01 4.12
CA LEU A 13 -6.16 -70.28 2.98
C LEU A 13 -7.23 -69.25 2.56
N VAL A 14 -6.99 -67.97 2.84
CA VAL A 14 -7.73 -66.88 2.21
C VAL A 14 -6.84 -66.30 1.11
N ALA A 15 -7.20 -66.56 -0.14
CA ALA A 15 -6.59 -65.95 -1.31
C ALA A 15 -6.96 -64.46 -1.35
N GLY A 16 -6.03 -63.59 -0.93
CA GLY A 16 -6.15 -62.14 -1.08
C GLY A 16 -5.86 -61.74 -2.52
N LEU A 17 -6.89 -61.28 -3.24
CA LEU A 17 -6.73 -60.52 -4.48
C LEU A 17 -6.00 -59.19 -4.16
N PRO A 18 -5.05 -58.73 -4.99
CA PRO A 18 -4.40 -57.45 -4.75
C PRO A 18 -5.42 -56.33 -5.00
N ALA A 19 -5.72 -55.57 -3.94
CA ALA A 19 -6.43 -54.31 -4.06
C ALA A 19 -5.56 -53.34 -4.85
N ILE A 20 -5.97 -53.02 -6.08
CA ILE A 20 -5.37 -51.93 -6.86
C ILE A 20 -5.83 -50.63 -6.19
N ALA A 21 -5.00 -50.11 -5.30
CA ALA A 21 -5.17 -48.79 -4.72
C ALA A 21 -5.09 -47.77 -5.86
N HIS A 22 -6.21 -47.11 -6.16
CA HIS A 22 -6.21 -45.89 -6.96
C HIS A 22 -5.51 -44.82 -6.13
N ALA A 23 -4.23 -44.59 -6.42
CA ALA A 23 -3.50 -43.44 -5.90
C ALA A 23 -4.20 -42.18 -6.42
N GLN A 24 -4.96 -41.51 -5.56
CA GLN A 24 -5.34 -40.12 -5.79
C GLN A 24 -4.04 -39.32 -5.87
N ALA A 25 -3.77 -38.76 -7.04
CA ALA A 25 -2.68 -37.81 -7.23
C ALA A 25 -2.95 -36.60 -6.33
N SER A 26 -2.29 -36.57 -5.18
CA SER A 26 -2.17 -35.37 -4.36
C SER A 26 -1.40 -34.34 -5.18
N ALA A 27 -1.95 -33.13 -5.28
CA ALA A 27 -1.25 -31.99 -5.85
C ALA A 27 0.14 -31.87 -5.19
N PRO A 28 1.21 -31.54 -5.93
CA PRO A 28 2.54 -31.44 -5.36
C PRO A 28 2.52 -30.33 -4.30
N THR A 29 2.61 -30.72 -3.03
CA THR A 29 2.97 -29.82 -1.95
C THR A 29 4.36 -29.28 -2.27
N ALA A 30 4.45 -27.96 -2.46
CA ALA A 30 5.73 -27.30 -2.68
C ALA A 30 6.71 -27.71 -1.58
N PRO A 31 7.99 -28.00 -1.91
CA PRO A 31 8.95 -28.45 -0.92
C PRO A 31 9.11 -27.37 0.16
N SER A 32 8.91 -27.76 1.41
CA SER A 32 9.28 -26.99 2.59
C SER A 32 10.80 -26.91 2.63
N VAL A 33 11.38 -25.89 1.97
CA VAL A 33 12.80 -25.60 2.11
C VAL A 33 12.97 -24.86 3.44
N SER A 34 13.49 -25.56 4.45
CA SER A 34 14.07 -24.94 5.64
C SER A 34 15.40 -24.29 5.25
N ALA A 35 15.34 -23.20 4.48
CA ALA A 35 16.42 -22.22 4.46
C ALA A 35 16.39 -21.48 5.82
N PRO A 36 17.53 -21.01 6.37
CA PRO A 36 17.46 -19.99 7.43
C PRO A 36 16.56 -18.86 6.91
N ARG A 37 15.55 -18.49 7.70
CA ARG A 37 14.57 -17.47 7.27
C ARG A 37 15.36 -16.25 6.81
N PRO A 38 15.24 -15.77 5.55
CA PRO A 38 16.04 -14.67 5.02
C PRO A 38 15.77 -13.31 5.71
N TRP A 39 14.96 -13.32 6.78
CA TRP A 39 14.44 -12.17 7.49
C TRP A 39 14.91 -12.09 8.94
N ALA A 40 15.85 -12.96 9.37
CA ALA A 40 16.49 -12.83 10.67
C ALA A 40 17.27 -11.50 10.73
N PRO A 41 17.13 -10.70 11.81
CA PRO A 41 17.85 -9.44 11.93
C PRO A 41 19.36 -9.70 12.04
N THR A 42 20.15 -8.79 11.47
CA THR A 42 21.62 -8.84 11.52
C THR A 42 22.18 -7.62 12.26
N GLY A 43 23.48 -7.57 12.51
CA GLY A 43 24.10 -6.37 13.09
C GLY A 43 24.17 -5.18 12.12
N LEU A 44 23.87 -5.38 10.82
CA LEU A 44 23.67 -4.28 9.88
C LEU A 44 22.19 -3.88 9.83
N PRO A 45 21.89 -2.59 9.61
CA PRO A 45 20.52 -2.13 9.41
C PRO A 45 19.83 -2.81 8.23
N ASP A 46 18.59 -3.22 8.44
CA ASP A 46 17.68 -3.66 7.39
C ASP A 46 16.31 -2.99 7.53
N ARG A 47 15.39 -3.32 6.62
CA ARG A 47 14.01 -2.78 6.59
C ARG A 47 13.95 -1.24 6.70
N ILE A 48 14.83 -0.56 5.97
CA ILE A 48 14.92 0.89 5.98
C ILE A 48 13.78 1.47 5.15
N VAL A 49 12.92 2.28 5.77
CA VAL A 49 11.75 2.90 5.15
C VAL A 49 11.76 4.40 5.46
N LEU A 50 11.75 5.21 4.41
CA LEU A 50 11.65 6.66 4.50
C LEU A 50 10.17 7.07 4.46
N THR A 51 9.77 7.97 5.34
CA THR A 51 8.42 8.55 5.41
C THR A 51 8.51 10.07 5.55
N PRO A 52 7.61 10.86 4.94
CA PRO A 52 7.60 12.29 5.14
C PRO A 52 7.07 12.68 6.53
N GLY A 53 7.49 13.84 7.04
CA GLY A 53 6.81 14.52 8.14
C GLY A 53 5.51 15.20 7.68
N ALA A 54 4.85 15.93 8.58
CA ALA A 54 3.61 16.65 8.23
C ALA A 54 3.86 17.74 7.17
N ASP A 55 5.00 18.44 7.23
CA ASP A 55 5.50 19.34 6.18
C ASP A 55 6.67 18.67 5.47
N ALA A 56 6.40 17.99 4.33
CA ALA A 56 7.41 17.23 3.60
C ALA A 56 8.50 18.13 2.94
N ALA A 57 8.32 19.45 2.94
CA ALA A 57 9.36 20.37 2.49
C ALA A 57 10.44 20.60 3.55
N ARG A 58 10.15 20.29 4.82
CA ARG A 58 11.02 20.58 5.96
C ARG A 58 11.30 19.39 6.85
N ASP A 59 10.45 18.36 6.81
CA ASP A 59 10.53 17.24 7.73
C ASP A 59 10.47 15.90 6.99
N MET A 60 11.40 15.02 7.33
CA MET A 60 11.45 13.62 6.89
C MET A 60 11.71 12.72 8.09
N ALA A 61 11.42 11.44 7.98
CA ALA A 61 11.72 10.47 9.01
C ALA A 61 12.08 9.12 8.41
N VAL A 62 12.89 8.35 9.11
CA VAL A 62 13.29 7.01 8.71
C VAL A 62 13.02 6.03 9.83
N ALA A 63 12.46 4.87 9.47
CA ALA A 63 12.39 3.69 10.33
C ALA A 63 13.32 2.60 9.79
N TRP A 64 13.93 1.81 10.67
CA TRP A 64 14.79 0.68 10.30
C TRP A 64 14.82 -0.36 11.41
N ARG A 65 15.41 -1.52 11.12
CA ARG A 65 15.59 -2.61 12.09
C ARG A 65 17.05 -3.07 12.15
N THR A 66 17.47 -3.55 13.31
CA THR A 66 18.76 -4.20 13.54
C THR A 66 18.57 -5.43 14.43
N ASP A 67 19.64 -6.17 14.71
CA ASP A 67 19.67 -7.10 15.83
C ASP A 67 19.60 -6.38 17.19
N GLY A 68 19.53 -7.15 18.28
CA GLY A 68 19.39 -6.61 19.63
C GLY A 68 20.66 -5.96 20.22
N ARG A 69 21.83 -6.07 19.57
CA ARG A 69 23.09 -5.49 20.08
C ARG A 69 23.12 -3.98 19.90
N GLN A 70 22.50 -3.46 18.83
CA GLN A 70 22.35 -2.03 18.64
C GLN A 70 21.19 -1.52 19.51
N VAL A 71 21.47 -0.77 20.56
CA VAL A 71 20.43 -0.26 21.48
C VAL A 71 19.93 1.12 21.07
N ALA A 72 20.84 2.04 20.74
CA ALA A 72 20.51 3.42 20.39
C ALA A 72 20.08 3.54 18.91
N ALA A 73 19.02 4.31 18.65
CA ALA A 73 18.69 4.74 17.29
C ALA A 73 19.59 5.92 16.92
N LEU A 74 20.52 5.71 15.99
CA LEU A 74 21.43 6.73 15.48
C LEU A 74 21.37 6.75 13.96
N ALA A 75 21.14 7.94 13.41
CA ALA A 75 21.28 8.23 12.00
C ALA A 75 22.31 9.34 11.81
N GLU A 76 22.85 9.44 10.61
CA GLU A 76 23.60 10.61 10.15
C GLU A 76 22.86 11.23 8.97
N LEU A 77 22.90 12.56 8.89
CA LEU A 77 22.27 13.34 7.85
C LEU A 77 23.21 14.45 7.39
N VAL A 78 23.25 14.70 6.07
CA VAL A 78 24.00 15.81 5.49
C VAL A 78 23.31 16.31 4.23
N GLU A 79 23.37 17.62 3.99
CA GLU A 79 23.00 18.20 2.70
C GLU A 79 23.95 17.67 1.61
N ALA A 80 23.40 17.16 0.51
CA ALA A 80 24.20 16.54 -0.53
C ALA A 80 25.15 17.55 -1.19
N ILE A 81 26.36 17.09 -1.50
CA ILE A 81 27.33 17.79 -2.35
C ILE A 81 27.80 16.83 -3.45
N ASP A 82 28.31 17.38 -4.56
CA ASP A 82 28.74 16.55 -5.71
C ASP A 82 30.00 15.72 -5.41
N GLY A 83 30.84 16.18 -4.49
CA GLY A 83 32.08 15.51 -4.09
C GLY A 83 31.85 14.41 -3.05
N PRO A 84 32.72 13.39 -2.99
CA PRO A 84 32.52 12.23 -2.13
C PRO A 84 32.78 12.49 -0.64
N ALA A 85 33.33 13.65 -0.27
CA ALA A 85 33.72 13.99 1.11
C ALA A 85 32.58 14.65 1.90
N TYR A 86 31.34 14.24 1.68
CA TYR A 86 30.17 14.80 2.34
C TYR A 86 30.09 14.39 3.82
N GLU A 87 30.70 13.26 4.22
CA GLU A 87 30.68 12.80 5.61
C GLU A 87 31.30 13.78 6.60
N GLU A 88 32.22 14.64 6.15
CA GLU A 88 32.86 15.69 6.96
C GLU A 88 31.85 16.74 7.49
N ARG A 89 30.66 16.81 6.91
CA ARG A 89 29.58 17.72 7.31
C ARG A 89 28.38 16.99 7.92
N ALA A 90 28.46 15.67 8.08
CA ALA A 90 27.35 14.88 8.58
C ALA A 90 27.05 15.19 10.04
N GLN A 91 25.76 15.29 10.34
CA GLN A 91 25.24 15.51 11.68
C GLN A 91 24.61 14.23 12.19
N VAL A 92 24.93 13.86 13.43
CA VAL A 92 24.28 12.73 14.11
C VAL A 92 22.89 13.15 14.57
N VAL A 93 21.90 12.34 14.20
CA VAL A 93 20.50 12.48 14.61
C VAL A 93 20.15 11.31 15.51
N ALA A 94 19.79 11.60 16.75
CA ALA A 94 19.32 10.60 17.69
C ALA A 94 17.83 10.30 17.45
N GLY A 95 17.46 9.03 17.62
CA GLY A 95 16.10 8.55 17.41
C GLY A 95 15.52 7.84 18.64
N ARG A 96 14.48 7.06 18.39
CA ARG A 96 13.84 6.17 19.37
C ARG A 96 14.02 4.72 18.94
N SER A 97 14.12 3.83 19.90
CA SER A 97 14.21 2.39 19.67
C SER A 97 13.12 1.65 20.43
N THR A 98 12.54 0.63 19.80
CA THR A 98 11.56 -0.27 20.40
C THR A 98 12.06 -1.71 20.26
N ASP A 99 11.95 -2.50 21.33
CA ASP A 99 12.30 -3.91 21.27
C ASP A 99 11.28 -4.67 20.40
N GLY A 100 11.73 -5.36 19.36
CA GLY A 100 10.85 -6.09 18.45
C GLY A 100 10.11 -7.22 19.15
N ALA A 101 10.67 -7.81 20.21
CA ALA A 101 9.99 -8.84 20.99
C ALA A 101 8.73 -8.29 21.69
N ALA A 102 8.74 -7.01 22.10
CA ALA A 102 7.56 -6.34 22.67
C ALA A 102 6.44 -6.12 21.64
N LEU A 103 6.76 -6.25 20.35
CA LEU A 103 5.85 -6.09 19.22
C LEU A 103 5.54 -7.41 18.52
N GLY A 104 5.93 -8.56 19.09
CA GLY A 104 5.78 -9.87 18.43
C GLY A 104 6.66 -10.08 17.20
N GLY A 105 7.66 -9.22 16.97
CA GLY A 105 8.64 -9.30 15.89
C GLY A 105 10.04 -9.72 16.38
N GLN A 106 11.03 -9.54 15.50
CA GLN A 106 12.43 -9.86 15.79
C GLN A 106 13.32 -8.62 15.75
N GLY A 107 14.41 -8.63 16.50
CA GLY A 107 15.41 -7.56 16.48
C GLY A 107 14.95 -6.32 17.25
N ARG A 108 15.61 -5.19 17.00
CA ARG A 108 15.24 -3.89 17.53
C ARG A 108 14.83 -2.98 16.38
N HIS A 109 13.72 -2.30 16.56
CA HIS A 109 13.21 -1.32 15.61
C HIS A 109 13.62 0.07 16.05
N HIS A 110 13.97 0.91 15.10
CA HIS A 110 14.48 2.25 15.32
C HIS A 110 13.75 3.24 14.43
N ALA A 111 13.62 4.47 14.90
CA ALA A 111 13.12 5.58 14.09
C ALA A 111 13.84 6.88 14.44
N ALA A 112 14.14 7.70 13.43
CA ALA A 112 14.72 9.04 13.59
C ALA A 112 13.96 10.06 12.73
N ARG A 113 13.85 11.29 13.21
CA ARG A 113 13.24 12.42 12.47
C ARG A 113 14.31 13.42 12.08
N PHE A 114 14.24 13.87 10.82
CA PHE A 114 15.05 14.91 10.23
C PHE A 114 14.16 16.15 10.11
N GLU A 115 14.38 17.14 10.97
CA GLU A 115 13.51 18.31 11.09
C GLU A 115 14.26 19.59 10.65
N GLY A 116 13.51 20.60 10.22
CA GLY A 116 14.11 21.89 9.85
C GLY A 116 14.95 21.85 8.58
N LEU A 117 14.67 20.90 7.69
CA LEU A 117 15.32 20.75 6.40
C LEU A 117 14.96 21.93 5.47
N LYS A 118 15.88 22.21 4.55
CA LYS A 118 15.61 23.12 3.43
C LYS A 118 14.65 22.45 2.42
N PRO A 119 13.64 23.17 1.92
CA PRO A 119 12.81 22.72 0.80
C PRO A 119 13.62 22.44 -0.47
N ALA A 120 13.08 21.57 -1.34
CA ALA A 120 13.63 21.27 -2.66
C ALA A 120 15.13 20.86 -2.66
N THR A 121 15.61 20.27 -1.56
CA THR A 121 17.04 20.02 -1.31
C THR A 121 17.29 18.53 -1.18
N THR A 122 18.36 18.05 -1.82
CA THR A 122 18.80 16.66 -1.68
C THR A 122 19.66 16.49 -0.43
N TYR A 123 19.35 15.47 0.36
CA TYR A 123 20.10 15.06 1.53
C TYR A 123 20.61 13.64 1.35
N LEU A 124 21.77 13.36 1.97
CA LEU A 124 22.28 12.01 2.16
C LEU A 124 22.10 11.63 3.63
N TYR A 125 21.70 10.39 3.88
CA TYR A 125 21.58 9.84 5.22
C TYR A 125 22.08 8.40 5.29
N ARG A 126 22.40 7.95 6.49
CA ARG A 126 22.65 6.54 6.79
C ARG A 126 22.24 6.23 8.22
N VAL A 127 21.96 4.97 8.50
CA VAL A 127 21.50 4.51 9.81
C VAL A 127 22.49 3.54 10.44
N ARG A 128 22.53 3.49 11.77
CA ARG A 128 23.52 2.71 12.52
C ARG A 128 22.98 1.34 12.94
N GLY A 129 23.82 0.33 12.78
CA GLY A 129 23.73 -0.98 13.41
C GLY A 129 24.98 -1.32 14.22
N ALA A 130 24.95 -2.48 14.89
CA ALA A 130 26.03 -2.96 15.74
C ALA A 130 27.31 -3.28 14.94
N ASP A 131 27.16 -3.80 13.72
CA ASP A 131 28.27 -4.20 12.84
C ASP A 131 28.67 -3.09 11.85
N GLY A 132 28.05 -1.92 11.91
CA GLY A 132 28.40 -0.78 11.05
C GLY A 132 27.23 0.11 10.70
N TRP A 133 27.44 0.98 9.72
CA TRP A 133 26.41 1.81 9.13
C TRP A 133 25.82 1.15 7.89
N SER A 134 24.57 1.51 7.53
CA SER A 134 24.08 1.27 6.16
C SER A 134 24.94 2.01 5.13
N GLU A 135 24.76 1.71 3.85
CA GLU A 135 25.21 2.65 2.81
C GLU A 135 24.59 4.04 3.01
N TRP A 136 25.20 5.04 2.38
CA TRP A 136 24.61 6.36 2.22
C TRP A 136 23.46 6.27 1.22
N LEU A 137 22.28 6.67 1.69
CA LEU A 137 21.03 6.73 0.96
C LEU A 137 20.70 8.20 0.70
N SER A 138 20.02 8.48 -0.41
CA SER A 138 19.68 9.86 -0.81
C SER A 138 18.17 10.04 -0.88
N PHE A 139 17.69 11.19 -0.45
CA PHE A 139 16.31 11.64 -0.69
C PHE A 139 16.29 13.14 -1.00
N ARG A 140 15.18 13.61 -1.57
CA ARG A 140 14.93 15.04 -1.81
C ARG A 140 13.70 15.48 -1.04
N THR A 141 13.80 16.59 -0.31
CA THR A 141 12.64 17.23 0.32
C THR A 141 11.72 17.81 -0.74
N ALA A 142 10.41 17.86 -0.44
CA ALA A 142 9.45 18.53 -1.31
C ALA A 142 9.81 20.03 -1.47
N ALA A 143 9.39 20.66 -2.56
CA ALA A 143 9.38 22.11 -2.62
C ALA A 143 8.31 22.69 -1.66
N ALA A 144 8.53 23.94 -1.22
CA ALA A 144 7.63 24.61 -0.27
C ALA A 144 6.26 24.95 -0.87
N ASP A 145 6.18 25.01 -2.20
CA ASP A 145 4.98 25.25 -2.98
C ASP A 145 5.02 24.41 -4.26
N LEU A 146 3.95 24.45 -5.05
CA LEU A 146 3.85 23.72 -6.32
C LEU A 146 4.48 24.52 -7.48
N SER A 147 5.72 25.02 -7.32
CA SER A 147 6.47 25.73 -8.37
C SER A 147 7.00 24.81 -9.47
N GLU A 148 7.23 23.54 -9.14
CA GLU A 148 7.71 22.52 -10.07
C GLU A 148 6.80 21.29 -10.00
N PRO A 149 6.66 20.53 -11.11
CA PRO A 149 5.89 19.31 -11.09
C PRO A 149 6.59 18.21 -10.28
N PHE A 150 5.80 17.29 -9.76
CA PHE A 150 6.30 16.04 -9.18
C PHE A 150 5.39 14.88 -9.53
N ARG A 151 5.87 13.66 -9.30
CA ARG A 151 5.15 12.42 -9.60
C ARG A 151 4.90 11.60 -8.35
N ILE A 152 3.64 11.21 -8.20
CA ILE A 152 3.20 10.19 -7.23
C ILE A 152 3.21 8.84 -7.94
N LEU A 153 3.75 7.81 -7.31
CA LEU A 153 3.51 6.40 -7.65
C LEU A 153 2.53 5.81 -6.65
N TYR A 154 1.44 5.23 -7.13
CA TYR A 154 0.37 4.69 -6.29
C TYR A 154 0.22 3.18 -6.52
N PHE A 155 0.07 2.47 -5.41
CA PHE A 155 -0.26 1.05 -5.35
C PHE A 155 -1.47 0.83 -4.43
N GLY A 156 -2.39 -0.05 -4.84
CA GLY A 156 -3.29 -0.73 -3.91
C GLY A 156 -2.81 -2.15 -3.64
N ASP A 157 -3.21 -2.73 -2.51
CA ASP A 157 -3.14 -4.15 -2.14
C ASP A 157 -1.93 -4.91 -2.70
N THR A 158 -0.83 -4.95 -1.94
CA THR A 158 0.33 -5.79 -2.31
C THR A 158 0.15 -7.24 -1.87
N GLN A 159 -0.49 -7.42 -0.71
CA GLN A 159 -0.85 -8.66 -0.02
C GLN A 159 -0.72 -9.97 -0.81
N ASN A 160 -0.24 -10.99 -0.09
CA ASN A 160 -0.01 -12.38 -0.52
C ASN A 160 1.08 -12.49 -1.58
N SER A 161 1.97 -13.48 -1.41
CA SER A 161 3.04 -13.69 -2.39
C SER A 161 3.79 -12.37 -2.67
N ILE A 162 4.04 -11.59 -1.60
CA ILE A 162 4.49 -10.20 -1.67
C ILE A 162 5.79 -10.14 -2.45
N LEU A 163 6.78 -10.92 -2.03
CA LEU A 163 8.06 -10.95 -2.71
C LEU A 163 8.03 -11.76 -4.01
N SER A 164 7.28 -12.87 -4.07
CA SER A 164 7.32 -13.79 -5.22
C SER A 164 6.55 -13.30 -6.44
N LYS A 165 5.51 -12.47 -6.25
CA LYS A 165 4.65 -11.97 -7.33
C LYS A 165 4.31 -10.48 -7.23
N GLY A 166 4.08 -9.93 -6.04
CA GLY A 166 3.78 -8.50 -5.86
C GLY A 166 4.96 -7.59 -6.22
N SER A 167 6.17 -8.03 -5.86
CA SER A 167 7.42 -7.29 -6.06
C SER A 167 7.68 -6.87 -7.50
N ARG A 168 7.22 -7.65 -8.49
CA ARG A 168 7.40 -7.30 -9.91
C ARG A 168 6.64 -6.02 -10.27
N THR A 169 5.46 -5.81 -9.69
CA THR A 169 4.64 -4.62 -9.92
C THR A 169 5.29 -3.41 -9.28
N ILE A 170 5.70 -3.55 -8.01
CA ILE A 170 6.40 -2.49 -7.25
C ILE A 170 7.68 -2.06 -7.97
N ARG A 171 8.55 -3.01 -8.33
CA ARG A 171 9.82 -2.73 -8.99
C ARG A 171 9.65 -2.15 -10.38
N ASN A 172 8.70 -2.65 -11.19
CA ASN A 172 8.44 -2.05 -12.50
C ASN A 172 7.89 -0.62 -12.38
N GLY A 173 7.01 -0.35 -11.40
CA GLY A 173 6.54 0.99 -11.11
C GLY A 173 7.71 1.94 -10.78
N LEU A 174 8.56 1.55 -9.82
CA LEU A 174 9.74 2.34 -9.44
C LEU A 174 10.69 2.58 -10.62
N LEU A 175 11.10 1.51 -11.32
CA LEU A 175 12.07 1.58 -12.42
C LEU A 175 11.61 2.40 -13.62
N ARG A 176 10.31 2.41 -13.91
CA ARG A 176 9.76 3.05 -15.12
C ARG A 176 9.31 4.48 -14.90
N THR A 177 9.07 4.88 -13.65
CA THR A 177 8.36 6.13 -13.38
C THR A 177 9.21 7.15 -12.63
N SER A 178 10.27 6.74 -11.92
CA SER A 178 11.12 7.64 -11.11
C SER A 178 10.28 8.61 -10.24
N PRO A 179 9.45 8.09 -9.31
CA PRO A 179 8.53 8.93 -8.56
C PRO A 179 9.21 9.69 -7.43
N ASP A 180 8.61 10.80 -7.02
CA ASP A 180 9.06 11.64 -5.90
C ASP A 180 8.44 11.20 -4.57
N VAL A 181 7.28 10.53 -4.61
CA VAL A 181 6.59 9.96 -3.45
C VAL A 181 5.79 8.71 -3.85
N VAL A 182 5.72 7.73 -2.95
CA VAL A 182 4.95 6.49 -3.15
C VAL A 182 3.78 6.42 -2.18
N VAL A 183 2.58 6.17 -2.67
CA VAL A 183 1.34 6.01 -1.89
C VAL A 183 0.90 4.54 -1.91
N HIS A 184 0.59 3.98 -0.74
CA HIS A 184 0.06 2.62 -0.61
C HIS A 184 -1.33 2.67 0.02
N ALA A 185 -2.36 2.18 -0.67
CA ALA A 185 -3.74 2.20 -0.18
C ALA A 185 -4.13 0.97 0.67
N GLY A 186 -3.25 0.53 1.57
CA GLY A 186 -3.52 -0.56 2.52
C GLY A 186 -3.27 -1.97 1.98
N ASP A 187 -3.36 -2.94 2.88
CA ASP A 187 -3.05 -4.35 2.66
C ASP A 187 -1.63 -4.53 2.08
N LEU A 188 -0.67 -3.93 2.79
CA LEU A 188 0.75 -4.04 2.48
C LEU A 188 1.23 -5.47 2.78
N THR A 189 0.69 -6.05 3.85
CA THR A 189 0.96 -7.44 4.29
C THR A 189 -0.30 -8.30 4.24
N GLY A 190 -0.16 -9.61 4.50
CA GLY A 190 -1.28 -10.54 4.52
C GLY A 190 -1.85 -10.78 5.91
N ARG A 191 -1.03 -10.74 6.95
CA ARG A 191 -1.41 -10.94 8.36
C ARG A 191 -0.48 -10.16 9.30
N SER A 192 0.26 -9.18 8.78
CA SER A 192 1.26 -8.41 9.54
C SER A 192 2.31 -9.24 10.26
N HIS A 193 2.60 -10.45 9.77
CA HIS A 193 3.70 -11.24 10.34
C HIS A 193 5.04 -10.56 10.05
N ASP A 194 6.01 -10.69 10.97
CA ASP A 194 7.34 -10.10 10.80
C ASP A 194 8.00 -10.44 9.45
N TRP A 195 7.89 -11.69 9.00
CA TRP A 195 8.48 -12.11 7.72
C TRP A 195 7.80 -11.46 6.50
N GLU A 196 6.51 -11.11 6.58
CA GLU A 196 5.81 -10.40 5.49
C GLU A 196 6.28 -8.95 5.38
N TRP A 197 6.58 -8.28 6.51
CA TRP A 197 7.23 -6.98 6.50
C TRP A 197 8.65 -7.04 5.90
N GLY A 198 9.35 -8.17 6.12
CA GLY A 198 10.61 -8.47 5.44
C GLY A 198 10.43 -8.58 3.93
N GLU A 199 9.44 -9.36 3.47
CA GLU A 199 9.10 -9.48 2.06
C GLU A 199 8.70 -8.14 1.42
N TRP A 200 7.86 -7.35 2.10
CA TRP A 200 7.38 -6.06 1.61
C TRP A 200 8.53 -5.06 1.46
N THR A 201 9.40 -4.96 2.47
CA THR A 201 10.54 -4.05 2.37
C THR A 201 11.54 -4.53 1.32
N ALA A 202 11.74 -5.84 1.16
CA ALA A 202 12.56 -6.38 0.07
C ALA A 202 11.94 -6.22 -1.33
N ALA A 203 10.61 -6.12 -1.42
CA ALA A 203 9.92 -5.86 -2.68
C ALA A 203 10.27 -4.46 -3.21
N GLY A 204 10.24 -3.44 -2.34
CA GLY A 204 10.64 -2.07 -2.67
C GLY A 204 12.15 -1.80 -2.65
N GLY A 205 12.90 -2.51 -1.79
CA GLY A 205 14.35 -2.38 -1.65
C GLY A 205 14.78 -0.95 -1.32
N TYR A 206 15.90 -0.52 -1.91
CA TYR A 206 16.40 0.86 -1.77
C TYR A 206 15.38 1.92 -2.20
N GLY A 207 14.42 1.58 -3.06
CA GLY A 207 13.36 2.50 -3.46
C GLY A 207 12.54 2.99 -2.25
N PHE A 208 12.25 2.13 -1.28
CA PHE A 208 11.53 2.52 -0.06
C PHE A 208 12.40 3.28 0.94
N ALA A 209 13.72 3.14 0.84
CA ALA A 209 14.67 3.87 1.67
C ALA A 209 15.00 5.26 1.08
N MET A 210 14.84 5.47 -0.23
CA MET A 210 15.22 6.71 -0.91
C MET A 210 14.04 7.59 -1.32
N ILE A 211 12.85 7.00 -1.49
CA ILE A 211 11.63 7.72 -1.87
C ILE A 211 10.66 7.67 -0.67
N PRO A 212 10.06 8.79 -0.25
CA PRO A 212 9.13 8.80 0.87
C PRO A 212 7.89 7.93 0.59
N GLN A 213 7.51 7.11 1.56
CA GLN A 213 6.35 6.22 1.52
C GLN A 213 5.19 6.81 2.36
N LEU A 214 3.98 6.80 1.80
CA LEU A 214 2.71 7.20 2.43
C LEU A 214 1.79 5.98 2.54
N PRO A 215 1.86 5.19 3.62
CA PRO A 215 1.04 4.00 3.79
C PRO A 215 -0.31 4.30 4.47
N ALA A 216 -1.39 3.80 3.90
CA ALA A 216 -2.66 3.59 4.61
C ALA A 216 -2.68 2.18 5.22
N ALA A 217 -3.41 2.01 6.33
CA ALA A 217 -3.67 0.69 6.90
C ALA A 217 -4.89 0.06 6.20
N GLY A 218 -4.76 -1.21 5.81
CA GLY A 218 -5.86 -2.04 5.34
C GLY A 218 -6.32 -3.05 6.39
N ASN A 219 -7.31 -3.87 6.05
CA ASN A 219 -7.85 -4.82 7.03
C ASN A 219 -6.87 -5.96 7.33
N HIS A 220 -5.83 -6.16 6.54
CA HIS A 220 -4.79 -7.15 6.82
C HIS A 220 -3.62 -6.60 7.66
N GLU A 221 -3.64 -5.30 7.94
CA GLU A 221 -2.85 -4.72 9.01
C GLU A 221 -3.45 -4.97 10.40
N TYR A 222 -4.65 -5.55 10.47
CA TYR A 222 -5.36 -5.89 11.70
C TYR A 222 -5.48 -7.41 11.88
N SER A 223 -5.44 -7.85 13.14
CA SER A 223 -5.65 -9.24 13.54
C SER A 223 -6.56 -9.33 14.76
N ASP A 224 -7.29 -10.43 14.86
CA ASP A 224 -8.13 -10.70 16.03
C ASP A 224 -7.30 -11.44 17.09
N ASP A 225 -7.50 -11.12 18.38
CA ASP A 225 -6.91 -11.86 19.51
C ASP A 225 -7.69 -13.16 19.81
N ASP A 226 -7.25 -13.90 20.83
CA ASP A 226 -7.86 -15.17 21.22
C ASP A 226 -9.31 -14.98 21.72
N GLU A 227 -9.66 -13.78 22.19
CA GLU A 227 -11.00 -13.36 22.60
C GLU A 227 -11.85 -12.84 21.44
N GLY A 228 -11.28 -12.73 20.23
CA GLY A 228 -11.95 -12.25 19.01
C GLY A 228 -12.05 -10.73 18.90
N ALA A 229 -11.38 -9.98 19.78
CA ALA A 229 -11.25 -8.54 19.65
C ALA A 229 -10.19 -8.19 18.61
N ARG A 230 -10.48 -7.18 17.80
CA ARG A 230 -9.65 -6.83 16.64
C ARG A 230 -8.69 -5.69 16.96
N HIS A 231 -7.42 -5.88 16.61
CA HIS A 231 -6.33 -4.99 16.97
C HIS A 231 -5.43 -4.69 15.79
N LEU A 232 -4.86 -3.48 15.78
CA LEU A 232 -3.80 -3.13 14.83
C LEU A 232 -2.58 -4.02 15.09
N GLY A 233 -1.99 -4.55 14.02
CA GLY A 233 -0.79 -5.35 14.07
C GLY A 233 0.33 -4.58 14.78
N PRO A 234 0.94 -5.13 15.83
CA PRO A 234 1.87 -4.40 16.70
C PRO A 234 3.14 -3.92 15.98
N LEU A 235 3.45 -4.49 14.81
CA LEU A 235 4.61 -4.10 13.99
C LEU A 235 4.35 -2.89 13.08
N TRP A 236 3.11 -2.42 12.93
CA TRP A 236 2.77 -1.27 12.07
C TRP A 236 3.63 -0.04 12.41
N SER A 237 3.54 0.41 13.66
CA SER A 237 4.28 1.58 14.17
C SER A 237 5.80 1.37 14.24
N ALA A 238 6.27 0.14 14.00
CA ALA A 238 7.69 -0.21 13.90
C ALA A 238 8.23 -0.10 12.47
N GLN A 239 7.36 -0.09 11.45
CA GLN A 239 7.77 0.02 10.04
C GLN A 239 7.83 1.47 9.57
N PHE A 240 7.09 2.38 10.23
CA PHE A 240 6.87 3.73 9.73
C PHE A 240 7.04 4.78 10.83
N ALA A 241 7.70 5.89 10.49
CA ALA A 241 7.87 7.03 11.37
C ALA A 241 6.88 8.17 11.00
N LEU A 242 5.57 7.86 11.03
CA LEU A 242 4.49 8.72 10.54
C LEU A 242 4.33 10.03 11.34
N PRO A 243 3.68 11.08 10.81
CA PRO A 243 3.68 12.42 11.41
C PRO A 243 3.01 12.56 12.78
N GLY A 244 2.11 11.64 13.17
CA GLY A 244 1.45 11.66 14.47
C GLY A 244 0.42 12.79 14.66
N ASN A 245 -0.17 13.28 13.57
CA ASN A 245 -1.24 14.30 13.55
C ASN A 245 -2.63 13.70 13.26
N GLY A 246 -2.81 12.40 13.55
CA GLY A 246 -4.01 11.62 13.28
C GLY A 246 -5.22 11.95 14.13
N ALA A 247 -6.34 11.33 13.78
CA ALA A 247 -7.58 11.41 14.53
C ALA A 247 -7.49 10.65 15.86
N ASP A 248 -8.27 11.12 16.84
CA ASP A 248 -8.52 10.34 18.06
C ASP A 248 -9.04 8.94 17.71
N LYS A 249 -8.65 7.92 18.49
CA LYS A 249 -8.96 6.50 18.28
C LYS A 249 -8.42 5.86 16.96
N ALA A 250 -7.70 6.60 16.13
CA ALA A 250 -6.89 6.06 15.05
C ALA A 250 -5.55 6.84 14.86
N PRO A 251 -4.83 7.22 15.94
CA PRO A 251 -3.72 8.18 15.85
C PRO A 251 -2.48 7.61 15.14
N GLU A 252 -2.36 6.28 15.05
CA GLU A 252 -1.23 5.57 14.44
C GLU A 252 -1.39 5.32 12.94
N THR A 253 -2.62 5.38 12.43
CA THR A 253 -2.97 4.95 11.06
C THR A 253 -3.66 6.03 10.25
N SER A 254 -4.21 7.06 10.90
CA SER A 254 -4.68 8.28 10.25
C SER A 254 -3.68 9.41 10.44
N TYR A 255 -3.49 10.22 9.39
CA TYR A 255 -2.56 11.36 9.40
C TYR A 255 -2.72 12.19 8.13
N PHE A 256 -2.21 13.42 8.13
CA PHE A 256 -2.07 14.18 6.88
C PHE A 256 -0.63 14.62 6.66
N VAL A 257 -0.26 14.77 5.38
CA VAL A 257 1.04 15.28 4.92
C VAL A 257 0.80 16.32 3.85
N ASP A 258 1.43 17.48 4.02
CA ASP A 258 1.55 18.48 2.96
C ASP A 258 2.85 18.23 2.19
N TYR A 259 2.71 17.93 0.90
CA TYR A 259 3.81 17.64 0.00
C TYR A 259 3.62 18.48 -1.27
N GLN A 260 4.46 19.50 -1.45
CA GLN A 260 4.54 20.29 -2.68
C GLN A 260 3.16 20.75 -3.21
N GLY A 261 2.38 21.41 -2.35
CA GLY A 261 1.05 21.93 -2.71
C GLY A 261 -0.05 20.86 -2.84
N VAL A 262 0.19 19.62 -2.43
CA VAL A 262 -0.83 18.57 -2.23
C VAL A 262 -0.96 18.26 -0.75
N ARG A 263 -2.19 18.22 -0.24
CA ARG A 263 -2.48 17.62 1.06
C ARG A 263 -2.94 16.19 0.85
N PHE A 264 -2.15 15.25 1.32
CA PHE A 264 -2.53 13.86 1.47
C PHE A 264 -3.23 13.67 2.82
N ILE A 265 -4.41 13.08 2.82
CA ILE A 265 -5.14 12.70 4.04
C ILE A 265 -5.31 11.20 4.02
N VAL A 266 -4.67 10.53 4.97
CA VAL A 266 -4.72 9.09 5.13
C VAL A 266 -5.72 8.73 6.23
N LEU A 267 -6.68 7.86 5.90
CA LEU A 267 -7.73 7.39 6.80
C LEU A 267 -7.64 5.88 6.99
N ASP A 268 -8.13 5.42 8.13
CA ASP A 268 -8.22 4.01 8.47
C ASP A 268 -9.68 3.53 8.42
N GLY A 269 -10.06 2.95 7.29
CA GLY A 269 -11.42 2.45 7.10
C GLY A 269 -11.73 1.19 7.91
N THR A 270 -10.74 0.40 8.31
CA THR A 270 -10.94 -0.76 9.20
C THR A 270 -11.26 -0.29 10.61
N ALA A 271 -10.42 0.57 11.18
CA ALA A 271 -10.70 1.15 12.49
C ALA A 271 -12.03 1.93 12.49
N ALA A 272 -12.34 2.63 11.41
CA ALA A 272 -13.59 3.39 11.31
C ALA A 272 -14.81 2.46 11.30
N ALA A 273 -14.78 1.40 10.49
CA ALA A 273 -15.91 0.49 10.35
C ALA A 273 -16.08 -0.45 11.57
N GLU A 274 -14.99 -0.80 12.25
CA GLU A 274 -14.98 -1.94 13.18
C GLU A 274 -14.54 -1.58 14.62
N LEU A 275 -13.86 -0.44 14.84
CA LEU A 275 -13.22 -0.10 16.13
C LEU A 275 -13.64 1.26 16.70
N ASP A 276 -14.90 1.66 16.48
CA ASP A 276 -15.52 2.86 17.10
C ASP A 276 -14.72 4.18 16.86
N SER A 277 -14.06 4.28 15.70
CA SER A 277 -13.32 5.48 15.30
C SER A 277 -13.97 6.26 14.14
N LEU A 278 -15.12 5.82 13.62
CA LEU A 278 -15.80 6.50 12.50
C LEU A 278 -16.06 7.97 12.80
N ASP A 279 -16.67 8.26 13.94
CA ASP A 279 -17.06 9.62 14.32
C ASP A 279 -15.85 10.53 14.56
N SER A 280 -14.80 10.02 15.20
CA SER A 280 -13.57 10.78 15.45
C SER A 280 -12.82 11.06 14.14
N GLN A 281 -12.64 10.05 13.29
CA GLN A 281 -12.02 10.21 11.98
C GLN A 281 -12.85 11.12 11.06
N THR A 282 -14.18 11.06 11.10
CA THR A 282 -15.06 11.92 10.29
C THR A 282 -14.92 13.40 10.67
N ARG A 283 -14.93 13.73 11.97
CA ARG A 283 -14.69 15.11 12.43
C ARG A 283 -13.27 15.58 12.11
N TRP A 284 -12.28 14.72 12.31
CA TRP A 284 -10.88 15.03 12.01
C TRP A 284 -10.67 15.26 10.51
N LEU A 285 -11.24 14.42 9.65
CA LEU A 285 -11.22 14.56 8.19
C LEU A 285 -11.76 15.92 7.75
N ASP A 286 -12.93 16.30 8.27
CA ASP A 286 -13.54 17.58 7.93
C ASP A 286 -12.64 18.76 8.33
N GLY A 287 -12.02 18.70 9.51
CA GLY A 287 -11.06 19.71 9.99
C GLY A 287 -9.73 19.72 9.21
N ALA A 288 -9.20 18.55 8.85
CA ALA A 288 -7.97 18.42 8.06
C ALA A 288 -8.16 18.98 6.64
N LEU A 289 -9.34 18.79 6.05
CA LEU A 289 -9.69 19.39 4.76
C LEU A 289 -9.99 20.89 4.89
N ALA A 290 -10.71 21.31 5.93
CA ALA A 290 -11.04 22.72 6.16
C ALA A 290 -9.81 23.61 6.37
N SER A 291 -8.77 23.07 7.01
CA SER A 291 -7.50 23.76 7.26
C SER A 291 -6.51 23.65 6.10
N SER A 292 -6.86 22.94 5.03
CA SER A 292 -5.96 22.74 3.89
C SER A 292 -5.79 24.02 3.09
N THR A 293 -4.55 24.46 2.94
CA THR A 293 -4.16 25.51 1.98
C THR A 293 -3.57 24.92 0.70
N ALA A 294 -3.58 23.59 0.57
CA ALA A 294 -3.03 22.91 -0.60
C ALA A 294 -3.86 23.18 -1.86
N ARG A 295 -3.18 23.17 -3.01
CA ARG A 295 -3.81 23.30 -4.33
C ARG A 295 -4.65 22.07 -4.66
N TRP A 296 -4.21 20.90 -4.21
CA TRP A 296 -4.87 19.63 -4.43
C TRP A 296 -5.05 18.88 -3.10
N ASN A 297 -6.21 18.26 -2.91
CA ASN A 297 -6.49 17.39 -1.77
C ASN A 297 -6.71 15.97 -2.27
N VAL A 298 -5.88 15.04 -1.78
CA VAL A 298 -5.93 13.62 -2.12
C VAL A 298 -6.18 12.83 -0.84
N VAL A 299 -7.26 12.05 -0.84
CA VAL A 299 -7.57 11.13 0.26
C VAL A 299 -7.03 9.74 -0.09
N VAL A 300 -6.44 9.06 0.88
CA VAL A 300 -5.98 7.68 0.77
C VAL A 300 -6.66 6.87 1.86
N GLN A 301 -7.37 5.81 1.48
CA GLN A 301 -8.05 4.92 2.42
C GLN A 301 -8.07 3.52 1.83
N HIS A 302 -8.17 2.48 2.65
CA HIS A 302 -8.17 1.12 2.11
C HIS A 302 -9.51 0.73 1.48
N GLN A 303 -10.61 0.81 2.23
CA GLN A 303 -11.94 0.36 1.79
C GLN A 303 -12.55 1.31 0.73
N PRO A 304 -13.11 0.79 -0.37
CA PRO A 304 -13.73 1.64 -1.37
C PRO A 304 -15.01 2.32 -0.94
N ILE A 305 -15.20 3.57 -1.41
CA ILE A 305 -16.52 4.24 -1.39
C ILE A 305 -17.48 3.58 -2.38
N TYR A 306 -16.95 3.15 -3.52
CA TYR A 306 -17.66 2.41 -4.57
C TYR A 306 -16.88 1.14 -4.92
N THR A 307 -17.46 -0.04 -4.70
CA THR A 307 -16.79 -1.34 -4.89
C THR A 307 -16.87 -1.84 -6.34
N CYS A 308 -15.83 -2.53 -6.82
CA CYS A 308 -15.78 -3.19 -8.12
C CYS A 308 -15.91 -4.72 -8.04
N ALA A 309 -15.69 -5.32 -6.88
CA ALA A 309 -15.78 -6.77 -6.69
C ALA A 309 -16.93 -7.17 -5.74
N ARG A 310 -17.13 -6.41 -4.66
CA ARG A 310 -18.15 -6.73 -3.66
C ARG A 310 -19.55 -6.34 -4.13
N PRO A 311 -20.61 -7.06 -3.74
CA PRO A 311 -21.97 -6.70 -4.12
C PRO A 311 -22.39 -5.34 -3.57
N ASP A 312 -22.07 -5.08 -2.30
CA ASP A 312 -22.41 -3.85 -1.59
C ASP A 312 -21.20 -2.95 -1.35
N ASP A 313 -21.44 -1.63 -1.30
CA ASP A 313 -20.50 -0.65 -0.75
C ASP A 313 -20.48 -0.73 0.78
N THR A 314 -19.40 -0.26 1.43
CA THR A 314 -19.37 -0.08 2.88
C THR A 314 -20.26 1.11 3.28
N LYS A 315 -21.55 0.83 3.53
CA LYS A 315 -22.60 1.85 3.73
C LYS A 315 -22.24 2.90 4.79
N ALA A 316 -21.67 2.48 5.92
CA ALA A 316 -21.29 3.40 7.01
C ALA A 316 -20.19 4.39 6.57
N LEU A 317 -19.10 3.91 5.98
CA LEU A 317 -18.02 4.75 5.48
C LEU A 317 -18.50 5.68 4.36
N LYS A 318 -19.26 5.15 3.41
CA LYS A 318 -19.84 5.93 2.30
C LYS A 318 -20.73 7.06 2.82
N ALA A 319 -21.63 6.76 3.75
CA ALA A 319 -22.53 7.76 4.32
C ALA A 319 -21.80 8.85 5.13
N ALA A 320 -20.71 8.50 5.81
CA ALA A 320 -19.95 9.43 6.63
C ALA A 320 -18.99 10.32 5.83
N TRP A 321 -18.28 9.75 4.85
CA TRP A 321 -17.12 10.41 4.23
C TRP A 321 -17.39 10.98 2.83
N GLU A 322 -18.21 10.32 2.01
CA GLU A 322 -18.49 10.79 0.63
C GLU A 322 -19.09 12.21 0.58
N PRO A 323 -20.03 12.58 1.47
CA PRO A 323 -20.55 13.94 1.51
C PRO A 323 -19.47 14.98 1.85
N ILE A 324 -18.52 14.63 2.73
CA ILE A 324 -17.39 15.51 3.09
C ILE A 324 -16.46 15.67 1.89
N TYR A 325 -16.15 14.59 1.18
CA TYR A 325 -15.29 14.65 -0.01
C TYR A 325 -15.85 15.61 -1.07
N ARG A 326 -17.17 15.57 -1.30
CA ARG A 326 -17.84 16.52 -2.19
C ARG A 326 -17.84 17.94 -1.63
N ALA A 327 -18.25 18.14 -0.38
CA ALA A 327 -18.37 19.45 0.23
C ALA A 327 -17.02 20.18 0.34
N ARG A 328 -15.94 19.44 0.58
CA ARG A 328 -14.57 19.94 0.69
C ARG A 328 -13.79 19.90 -0.62
N ASN A 329 -14.45 19.58 -1.74
CA ASN A 329 -13.88 19.60 -3.08
C ASN A 329 -12.62 18.71 -3.23
N VAL A 330 -12.60 17.53 -2.60
CA VAL A 330 -11.52 16.54 -2.76
C VAL A 330 -11.32 16.20 -4.25
N ASP A 331 -10.08 16.02 -4.66
CA ASP A 331 -9.72 15.82 -6.06
C ASP A 331 -9.64 14.35 -6.43
N MET A 332 -8.99 13.56 -5.59
CA MET A 332 -8.87 12.11 -5.78
C MET A 332 -9.02 11.37 -4.45
N VAL A 333 -9.59 10.17 -4.54
CA VAL A 333 -9.63 9.18 -3.44
C VAL A 333 -8.97 7.90 -3.93
N LEU A 334 -7.82 7.56 -3.37
CA LEU A 334 -6.98 6.42 -3.75
C LEU A 334 -7.24 5.25 -2.80
N GLN A 335 -7.63 4.09 -3.35
CA GLN A 335 -8.22 3.00 -2.59
C GLN A 335 -7.67 1.61 -2.95
N GLY A 336 -7.91 0.64 -2.09
CA GLY A 336 -7.53 -0.75 -2.29
C GLY A 336 -8.71 -1.69 -2.07
N HIS A 337 -8.46 -2.78 -1.34
CA HIS A 337 -9.38 -3.76 -0.75
C HIS A 337 -10.15 -4.65 -1.72
N ASP A 338 -10.64 -4.06 -2.79
CA ASP A 338 -11.26 -4.75 -3.89
C ASP A 338 -10.14 -5.11 -4.85
N HIS A 339 -9.82 -6.40 -4.94
CA HIS A 339 -8.72 -6.92 -5.76
C HIS A 339 -9.10 -6.94 -7.26
N CYS A 340 -9.50 -5.79 -7.76
CA CYS A 340 -9.82 -5.43 -9.12
C CYS A 340 -9.33 -4.00 -9.36
N TYR A 341 -9.46 -3.54 -10.59
CA TYR A 341 -9.24 -2.14 -10.92
C TYR A 341 -10.57 -1.45 -11.18
N SER A 342 -10.74 -0.23 -10.67
CA SER A 342 -11.89 0.61 -11.02
C SER A 342 -11.55 2.10 -10.91
N ARG A 343 -12.02 2.88 -11.88
CA ARG A 343 -12.03 4.35 -11.81
C ARG A 343 -13.45 4.86 -11.97
N ILE A 344 -13.89 5.64 -10.99
CA ILE A 344 -15.23 6.25 -10.95
C ILE A 344 -15.09 7.77 -10.81
N THR A 345 -15.70 8.50 -11.72
CA THR A 345 -15.84 9.96 -11.68
C THR A 345 -17.22 10.38 -11.17
N ASP A 346 -18.18 9.44 -11.16
CA ASP A 346 -19.54 9.68 -10.74
C ASP A 346 -20.19 8.43 -10.13
N GLY A 347 -20.73 8.55 -8.91
CA GLY A 347 -21.34 7.45 -8.17
C GLY A 347 -22.61 6.88 -8.79
N GLU A 348 -23.33 7.66 -9.61
CA GLU A 348 -24.51 7.19 -10.35
C GLU A 348 -24.13 6.48 -11.65
N GLY A 349 -22.83 6.47 -11.99
CA GLY A 349 -22.25 5.71 -13.09
C GLY A 349 -21.80 6.53 -14.28
N GLN A 350 -21.04 5.88 -15.18
CA GLN A 350 -20.34 6.54 -16.29
C GLN A 350 -21.26 7.35 -17.21
N ALA A 351 -22.49 6.89 -17.46
CA ALA A 351 -23.46 7.60 -18.31
C ALA A 351 -23.97 8.88 -17.63
N ALA A 352 -24.26 8.82 -16.33
CA ALA A 352 -24.67 9.99 -15.55
C ALA A 352 -23.53 11.01 -15.43
N GLY A 353 -22.30 10.54 -15.19
CA GLY A 353 -21.11 11.37 -15.16
C GLY A 353 -20.88 12.08 -16.50
N ALA A 354 -21.00 11.37 -17.62
CA ALA A 354 -20.90 11.97 -18.96
C ALA A 354 -21.97 13.03 -19.21
N ALA A 355 -23.22 12.77 -18.84
CA ALA A 355 -24.32 13.73 -18.98
C ALA A 355 -24.09 14.99 -18.12
N ARG A 356 -23.64 14.82 -16.87
CA ARG A 356 -23.30 15.95 -15.97
C ARG A 356 -22.13 16.78 -16.50
N ARG A 357 -21.08 16.15 -17.01
CA ARG A 357 -19.95 16.83 -17.67
C ARG A 357 -20.41 17.65 -18.88
N ALA A 358 -21.23 17.06 -19.75
CA ALA A 358 -21.79 17.76 -20.91
C ALA A 358 -22.66 18.97 -20.52
N ALA A 359 -23.31 18.90 -19.36
CA ALA A 359 -24.09 20.01 -18.79
C ALA A 359 -23.24 21.06 -18.04
N GLY A 360 -21.91 20.90 -17.97
CA GLY A 360 -21.03 21.83 -17.26
C GLY A 360 -21.14 21.76 -15.73
N ALA A 361 -21.64 20.64 -15.18
CA ALA A 361 -21.75 20.48 -13.73
C ALA A 361 -20.37 20.43 -13.05
N PRO A 362 -20.23 20.93 -11.80
CA PRO A 362 -19.01 20.80 -11.04
C PRO A 362 -18.57 19.33 -10.91
N GLN A 363 -17.28 19.07 -11.11
CA GLN A 363 -16.72 17.73 -11.01
C GLN A 363 -16.38 17.40 -9.55
N GLY A 364 -16.86 16.24 -9.10
CA GLY A 364 -16.52 15.68 -7.79
C GLY A 364 -15.15 15.01 -7.77
N PRO A 365 -14.83 14.29 -6.68
CA PRO A 365 -13.60 13.50 -6.59
C PRO A 365 -13.57 12.37 -7.63
N VAL A 366 -12.36 12.05 -8.11
CA VAL A 366 -12.11 10.81 -8.85
C VAL A 366 -11.75 9.70 -7.86
N TYR A 367 -12.54 8.63 -7.83
CA TYR A 367 -12.32 7.46 -6.98
C TYR A 367 -11.58 6.40 -7.77
N VAL A 368 -10.49 5.86 -7.21
CA VAL A 368 -9.67 4.84 -7.86
C VAL A 368 -9.43 3.68 -6.91
N VAL A 369 -9.79 2.48 -7.36
CA VAL A 369 -9.42 1.20 -6.74
C VAL A 369 -8.32 0.56 -7.57
N SER A 370 -7.28 0.08 -6.91
CA SER A 370 -6.14 -0.58 -7.55
C SER A 370 -5.68 -1.81 -6.79
N VAL A 371 -4.93 -2.68 -7.47
CA VAL A 371 -4.31 -3.86 -6.90
C VAL A 371 -2.95 -4.10 -7.55
N ALA A 372 -1.90 -4.18 -6.74
CA ALA A 372 -0.53 -4.44 -7.15
C ALA A 372 -0.16 -5.91 -6.97
N GLY A 373 -0.80 -6.58 -6.00
CA GLY A 373 -0.61 -7.96 -5.61
C GLY A 373 -1.32 -8.97 -6.52
N PRO A 374 -1.05 -10.27 -6.35
CA PRO A 374 -1.52 -11.30 -7.28
C PRO A 374 -2.89 -11.89 -6.92
N LYS A 375 -3.42 -11.62 -5.73
CA LYS A 375 -4.77 -12.05 -5.37
C LYS A 375 -5.76 -11.15 -6.12
N MET A 376 -6.75 -11.76 -6.76
CA MET A 376 -7.72 -11.10 -7.64
C MET A 376 -9.13 -11.52 -7.28
N TYR A 377 -10.10 -10.63 -7.51
CA TYR A 377 -11.53 -10.91 -7.38
C TYR A 377 -12.25 -10.76 -8.72
N GLY A 378 -13.36 -11.50 -8.86
CA GLY A 378 -14.31 -11.30 -9.93
C GLY A 378 -15.00 -9.94 -9.80
N LEU A 379 -15.41 -9.37 -10.93
CA LEU A 379 -16.14 -8.10 -10.96
C LEU A 379 -17.61 -8.30 -10.55
N ASN A 380 -18.19 -7.31 -9.86
CA ASN A 380 -19.61 -7.30 -9.51
C ASN A 380 -20.51 -6.88 -10.70
N ASP A 381 -21.82 -7.04 -10.54
CA ASP A 381 -22.82 -6.81 -11.60
C ASP A 381 -22.87 -5.35 -12.10
N ARG A 382 -22.40 -4.40 -11.29
CA ARG A 382 -22.38 -2.96 -11.64
C ARG A 382 -21.05 -2.51 -12.25
N ALA A 383 -20.03 -3.35 -12.27
CA ALA A 383 -18.68 -3.00 -12.67
C ALA A 383 -18.55 -2.57 -14.14
N LEU A 384 -19.51 -2.94 -14.99
CA LEU A 384 -19.55 -2.54 -16.41
C LEU A 384 -20.40 -1.29 -16.69
N ILE A 385 -21.15 -0.80 -15.70
CA ILE A 385 -22.08 0.34 -15.86
C ILE A 385 -21.74 1.53 -14.95
N GLN A 386 -21.15 1.29 -13.78
CA GLN A 386 -20.83 2.35 -12.82
C GLN A 386 -19.45 2.97 -13.07
N PRO A 387 -18.34 2.21 -13.08
CA PRO A 387 -17.01 2.75 -13.38
C PRO A 387 -16.90 3.32 -14.80
N ASP A 388 -16.11 4.39 -14.94
CA ASP A 388 -15.64 4.86 -16.25
C ASP A 388 -14.62 3.89 -16.86
N ARG A 389 -13.92 3.12 -16.01
CA ARG A 389 -12.99 2.08 -16.43
C ARG A 389 -12.87 1.00 -15.36
N VAL A 390 -12.71 -0.26 -15.78
CA VAL A 390 -12.59 -1.42 -14.90
C VAL A 390 -11.64 -2.47 -15.49
N ALA A 391 -10.91 -3.20 -14.64
CA ALA A 391 -10.20 -4.41 -15.03
C ALA A 391 -10.35 -5.54 -14.02
N ALA A 392 -10.47 -6.76 -14.53
CA ALA A 392 -10.31 -8.01 -13.79
C ALA A 392 -8.89 -8.56 -14.04
N ASP A 393 -8.40 -9.41 -13.13
CA ASP A 393 -7.19 -10.23 -13.31
C ASP A 393 -5.98 -9.48 -13.85
N THR A 394 -5.75 -8.27 -13.34
CA THR A 394 -4.69 -7.39 -13.84
C THR A 394 -3.98 -6.71 -12.69
N GLN A 395 -2.69 -7.03 -12.52
CA GLN A 395 -1.80 -6.26 -11.64
C GLN A 395 -1.46 -4.93 -12.32
N LEU A 396 -1.57 -3.83 -11.57
CA LEU A 396 -1.35 -2.49 -12.09
C LEU A 396 -0.48 -1.66 -11.14
N TYR A 397 0.19 -0.67 -11.71
CA TYR A 397 0.75 0.47 -10.96
C TYR A 397 0.29 1.78 -11.59
N GLN A 398 0.23 2.84 -10.81
CA GLN A 398 -0.35 4.11 -11.25
C GLN A 398 0.60 5.27 -11.02
N THR A 399 0.64 6.21 -11.96
CA THR A 399 1.30 7.51 -11.74
C THR A 399 0.26 8.62 -11.66
N ILE A 400 0.53 9.61 -10.81
CA ILE A 400 -0.16 10.88 -10.83
C ILE A 400 0.90 11.97 -10.98
N ASP A 401 0.98 12.58 -12.16
CA ASP A 401 1.81 13.78 -12.34
C ASP A 401 1.03 14.98 -11.80
N VAL A 402 1.68 15.76 -10.94
CA VAL A 402 1.07 16.89 -10.24
C VAL A 402 1.67 18.18 -10.78
N GLU A 403 0.82 19.04 -11.32
CA GLU A 403 1.13 20.39 -11.79
C GLU A 403 0.14 21.38 -11.15
N ALA A 404 0.48 22.67 -11.13
CA ALA A 404 -0.38 23.70 -10.52
C ALA A 404 -1.80 23.76 -11.11
N GLY A 405 -1.93 23.48 -12.42
CA GLY A 405 -3.21 23.49 -13.13
C GLY A 405 -3.76 22.12 -13.49
N ARG A 406 -3.04 21.03 -13.20
CA ARG A 406 -3.42 19.69 -13.68
C ARG A 406 -2.94 18.56 -12.78
N LEU A 407 -3.82 17.60 -12.51
CA LEU A 407 -3.45 16.25 -12.07
C LEU A 407 -3.61 15.29 -13.24
N ARG A 408 -2.63 14.41 -13.42
CA ARG A 408 -2.51 13.54 -14.58
C ARG A 408 -2.41 12.09 -14.12
N TYR A 409 -3.54 11.41 -14.05
CA TYR A 409 -3.61 10.04 -13.60
C TYR A 409 -3.43 9.06 -14.77
N ARG A 410 -2.56 8.06 -14.59
CA ARG A 410 -2.30 7.00 -15.56
C ARG A 410 -2.15 5.67 -14.83
N ALA A 411 -2.84 4.65 -15.29
CA ALA A 411 -2.68 3.27 -14.84
C ALA A 411 -1.95 2.46 -15.90
N TYR A 412 -0.94 1.71 -15.47
CA TYR A 412 -0.11 0.88 -16.33
C TYR A 412 -0.21 -0.59 -15.93
N THR A 413 -0.22 -1.48 -16.91
CA THR A 413 0.06 -2.89 -16.67
C THR A 413 1.48 -3.07 -16.15
N VAL A 414 1.77 -4.19 -15.50
CA VAL A 414 3.13 -4.54 -15.04
C VAL A 414 4.18 -4.45 -16.16
N SER A 415 3.79 -4.76 -17.41
CA SER A 415 4.69 -4.67 -18.58
C SER A 415 4.95 -3.23 -19.05
N GLY A 416 4.21 -2.25 -18.53
CA GLY A 416 4.34 -0.83 -18.86
C GLY A 416 3.41 -0.32 -19.95
N ALA A 417 2.39 -1.08 -20.34
CA ALA A 417 1.37 -0.59 -21.27
C ALA A 417 0.38 0.34 -20.55
N LEU A 418 0.10 1.51 -21.13
CA LEU A 418 -0.95 2.40 -20.62
C LEU A 418 -2.31 1.70 -20.74
N TYR A 419 -3.00 1.56 -19.62
CA TYR A 419 -4.27 0.87 -19.53
C TYR A 419 -5.47 1.81 -19.36
N ASP A 420 -5.29 2.86 -18.56
CA ASP A 420 -6.29 3.87 -18.28
C ASP A 420 -5.65 5.22 -17.99
N ALA A 421 -6.38 6.30 -18.25
CA ALA A 421 -5.95 7.64 -17.91
C ALA A 421 -7.13 8.60 -17.72
N VAL A 422 -6.92 9.60 -16.88
CA VAL A 422 -7.78 10.78 -16.76
C VAL A 422 -6.95 11.97 -16.29
N ASP A 423 -7.19 13.14 -16.85
CA ASP A 423 -6.60 14.38 -16.39
C ASP A 423 -7.67 15.19 -15.64
N ILE A 424 -7.34 15.68 -14.43
CA ILE A 424 -8.15 16.64 -13.68
C ILE A 424 -7.53 18.01 -13.91
N VAL A 425 -8.26 18.91 -14.55
CA VAL A 425 -7.80 20.26 -14.87
C VAL A 425 -8.47 21.25 -13.93
N ARG A 426 -7.67 22.16 -13.36
CA ARG A 426 -8.17 23.23 -12.50
C ARG A 426 -7.98 24.58 -13.17
N ALA A 427 -9.08 25.26 -13.42
CA ALA A 427 -9.09 26.58 -14.01
C ALA A 427 -8.64 27.66 -13.00
N ALA A 428 -8.46 28.89 -13.48
CA ALA A 428 -8.03 30.02 -12.67
C ALA A 428 -9.06 30.40 -11.59
N ASP A 429 -10.36 30.19 -11.85
CA ASP A 429 -11.45 30.40 -10.90
C ASP A 429 -11.58 29.27 -9.86
N GLY A 430 -10.70 28.26 -9.91
CA GLY A 430 -10.69 27.12 -9.00
C GLY A 430 -11.62 25.97 -9.40
N SER A 431 -12.45 26.16 -10.44
CA SER A 431 -13.32 25.10 -10.97
C SER A 431 -12.50 23.95 -11.55
N LYS A 432 -13.09 22.75 -11.50
CA LYS A 432 -12.45 21.50 -11.93
C LYS A 432 -13.20 20.90 -13.10
N SER A 433 -12.46 20.44 -14.10
CA SER A 433 -12.96 19.66 -15.22
C SER A 433 -12.15 18.38 -15.40
N LEU A 434 -12.73 17.41 -16.10
CA LEU A 434 -12.04 16.18 -16.47
C LEU A 434 -11.78 16.18 -17.97
N GLU A 435 -10.55 15.86 -18.35
CA GLU A 435 -10.15 15.68 -19.74
C GLU A 435 -9.80 14.20 -19.99
N ALA A 436 -10.31 13.67 -21.09
CA ALA A 436 -9.93 12.34 -21.56
C ALA A 436 -8.50 12.37 -22.11
N PRO A 437 -7.75 11.26 -22.03
CA PRO A 437 -6.44 11.18 -22.67
C PRO A 437 -6.57 11.37 -24.18
N SER A 438 -5.56 11.99 -24.79
CA SER A 438 -5.43 12.04 -26.25
C SER A 438 -5.08 10.68 -26.86
N GLU A 439 -4.54 9.77 -26.05
CA GLU A 439 -4.13 8.43 -26.45
C GLU A 439 -5.31 7.46 -26.46
N ALA A 440 -5.37 6.59 -27.48
CA ALA A 440 -6.36 5.53 -27.54
C ALA A 440 -6.06 4.49 -26.45
N LEU A 441 -6.98 4.34 -25.50
CA LEU A 441 -6.88 3.32 -24.46
C LEU A 441 -7.22 1.93 -25.02
N PRO A 442 -6.59 0.85 -24.50
CA PRO A 442 -6.85 -0.51 -24.94
C PRO A 442 -8.28 -0.97 -24.61
N SER A 443 -8.67 -2.18 -25.02
CA SER A 443 -9.92 -2.80 -24.58
C SER A 443 -9.95 -3.04 -23.07
N LEU A 444 -11.15 -3.18 -22.50
CA LEU A 444 -11.28 -3.63 -21.11
C LEU A 444 -10.62 -5.00 -20.94
N ARG A 445 -10.02 -5.22 -19.77
CA ARG A 445 -9.40 -6.50 -19.41
C ARG A 445 -10.38 -7.23 -18.51
N LEU A 446 -11.11 -8.18 -19.10
CA LEU A 446 -12.21 -8.90 -18.46
C LEU A 446 -11.98 -10.40 -18.55
N CYS A 447 -12.65 -11.14 -17.66
CA CYS A 447 -12.82 -12.57 -17.75
C CYS A 447 -13.99 -12.92 -18.66
N ASP A 448 -13.80 -13.86 -19.58
CA ASP A 448 -14.86 -14.50 -20.38
C ASP A 448 -15.03 -15.95 -19.91
N GLY A 449 -16.04 -16.16 -19.06
CA GLY A 449 -16.20 -17.42 -18.34
C GLY A 449 -14.96 -17.74 -17.51
N ALA A 450 -14.27 -18.83 -17.87
CA ALA A 450 -13.05 -19.28 -17.19
C ALA A 450 -11.75 -18.72 -17.80
N VAL A 451 -11.81 -17.96 -18.90
CA VAL A 451 -10.64 -17.46 -19.63
C VAL A 451 -10.41 -15.99 -19.29
N GLY A 452 -9.22 -15.70 -18.78
CA GLY A 452 -8.79 -14.36 -18.39
C GLY A 452 -8.29 -13.52 -19.56
N PRO A 453 -7.99 -12.23 -19.29
CA PRO A 453 -7.67 -11.25 -20.33
C PRO A 453 -6.38 -11.53 -21.12
N ASP A 454 -5.52 -12.43 -20.62
CA ASP A 454 -4.28 -12.83 -21.28
C ASP A 454 -4.35 -14.25 -21.91
N GLY A 455 -5.56 -14.80 -22.09
CA GLY A 455 -5.77 -16.13 -22.69
C GLY A 455 -5.40 -17.31 -21.78
N VAL A 456 -5.17 -17.05 -20.49
CA VAL A 456 -4.93 -18.03 -19.43
C VAL A 456 -6.13 -18.10 -18.48
N PRO A 457 -6.28 -19.13 -17.64
CA PRO A 457 -7.43 -19.22 -16.73
C PRO A 457 -7.60 -18.00 -15.84
N CYS A 458 -8.85 -17.57 -15.62
CA CYS A 458 -9.16 -16.54 -14.64
C CYS A 458 -8.76 -16.97 -13.23
N VAL A 459 -8.15 -16.06 -12.50
CA VAL A 459 -7.72 -16.23 -11.11
C VAL A 459 -8.62 -15.50 -10.12
N GLY A 460 -9.43 -14.56 -10.61
CA GLY A 460 -10.40 -13.82 -9.83
C GLY A 460 -11.46 -14.72 -9.19
N SER A 461 -11.60 -14.64 -7.86
CA SER A 461 -12.67 -15.34 -7.14
C SER A 461 -13.87 -14.43 -6.92
N PRO A 462 -15.13 -14.92 -7.06
CA PRO A 462 -16.33 -14.15 -6.70
C PRO A 462 -16.32 -13.73 -5.22
N LYS A 463 -17.07 -12.68 -4.89
CA LYS A 463 -17.15 -12.11 -3.54
C LYS A 463 -18.54 -12.09 -2.94
#